data_AF-A0A9E3GN75-F1
#
_entry.id   AF-A0A9E3GN75-F1
#
_cell.length_a   1.000
_cell.length_b   1.000
_cell.length_c   1.000
_cell.angle_alpha   90.00
_cell.angle_beta   90.00
_cell.angle_gamma   90.00
#
_symmetry.space_group_name_H-M   'P 1'
#
loop_
_entity.id
_entity.type
_entity.pdbx_description
1 polymer ?
#
loop_
_entity_poly.entity_id
_entity_poly.type
_entity_poly.pdbx_seq_one_letter_code
_entity_poly.pdbx_strand_id
1 'polypeptide(L)'
;MRRTTMIITGLVLLVAGACGGGQEVVTGAGGGGDVDNGSEVPRQVRPGGGDGGLVVSVELGGGLLPPGQAFRLLPQAVVYEDGATLSPAATIAIYPGPALPAVTEGRVDEEVVDQLVAAAAGSGLLDGTEKDFGQPTVMDAATTTVTVVVDGQAYVTSVYGLGGPTVALPGITADQQRAQDRVSEFVDLVSRTVVDAGGGQYVPERYRVLPLAPDQELDPAVEPDTRDWPLPEVDLREGECTPVSGGQADELGEALESASEITQWRTESGDTFTLSVRPVLPHEPDCPA
;
A
#
# COMPACT_ATOMS: atom_id res chain seq x y z
N MET A 1 28.51 -21.15 -41.24
CA MET A 1 28.31 -22.61 -41.37
C MET A 1 28.91 -23.31 -40.15
N ARG A 2 28.07 -23.78 -39.23
CA ARG A 2 28.12 -25.12 -38.62
C ARG A 2 27.00 -25.18 -37.56
N ARG A 3 25.94 -25.88 -37.93
CA ARG A 3 24.80 -26.24 -37.08
C ARG A 3 25.24 -27.45 -36.24
N THR A 4 24.98 -27.41 -34.94
CA THR A 4 25.12 -28.58 -34.07
C THR A 4 23.74 -28.89 -33.50
N THR A 5 23.16 -29.95 -34.04
CA THR A 5 21.96 -30.65 -33.57
C THR A 5 22.38 -31.62 -32.46
N MET A 6 21.67 -31.68 -31.33
CA MET A 6 21.60 -32.90 -30.51
C MET A 6 20.38 -32.85 -29.58
N ILE A 7 19.33 -33.61 -29.93
CA ILE A 7 18.89 -34.90 -29.36
C ILE A 7 17.94 -34.71 -28.15
N ILE A 8 16.67 -34.95 -28.46
CA ILE A 8 15.52 -35.07 -27.58
C ILE A 8 15.54 -36.49 -26.99
N THR A 9 15.46 -36.60 -25.65
CA THR A 9 15.16 -37.87 -24.97
C THR A 9 13.89 -37.68 -24.16
N GLY A 10 12.78 -38.22 -24.66
CA GLY A 10 11.49 -38.23 -24.00
C GLY A 10 11.45 -39.27 -22.88
N LEU A 11 10.98 -38.85 -21.70
CA LEU A 11 10.65 -39.71 -20.58
C LEU A 11 9.13 -39.84 -20.52
N VAL A 12 8.61 -41.00 -20.91
CA VAL A 12 7.20 -41.38 -20.79
C VAL A 12 6.99 -41.97 -19.40
N LEU A 13 6.24 -41.29 -18.54
CA LEU A 13 5.79 -41.80 -17.24
C LEU A 13 4.38 -42.39 -17.37
N LEU A 14 4.29 -43.71 -17.20
CA LEU A 14 3.06 -44.48 -17.07
C LEU A 14 2.49 -44.29 -15.64
N VAL A 15 1.30 -43.70 -15.52
CA VAL A 15 0.52 -43.71 -14.27
C VAL A 15 -0.63 -44.71 -14.45
N ALA A 16 -0.65 -45.73 -13.57
CA ALA A 16 -1.69 -46.73 -13.50
C ALA A 16 -2.94 -46.16 -12.80
N GLY A 17 -4.04 -46.06 -13.53
CA GLY A 17 -5.37 -45.77 -12.97
C GLY A 17 -6.06 -47.07 -12.54
N ALA A 18 -6.20 -47.27 -11.23
CA ALA A 18 -7.06 -48.30 -10.65
C ALA A 18 -8.34 -47.64 -10.14
N CYS A 19 -9.41 -47.69 -10.93
CA CYS A 19 -10.78 -47.46 -10.48
C CYS A 19 -11.43 -48.83 -10.27
N GLY A 20 -11.81 -49.14 -9.03
CA GLY A 20 -12.56 -50.34 -8.66
C GLY A 20 -13.66 -49.98 -7.68
N GLY A 21 -14.74 -49.38 -8.19
CA GLY A 21 -15.98 -49.14 -7.44
C GLY A 21 -16.95 -50.31 -7.64
N GLY A 22 -17.11 -51.15 -6.62
CA GLY A 22 -18.16 -52.16 -6.56
C GLY A 22 -19.43 -51.57 -5.94
N GLN A 23 -20.52 -51.54 -6.71
CA GLN A 23 -21.87 -51.25 -6.22
C GLN A 23 -22.44 -52.48 -5.50
N GLU A 24 -22.75 -52.34 -4.21
CA GLU A 24 -23.77 -53.17 -3.55
C GLU A 24 -25.09 -52.39 -3.55
N VAL A 25 -26.09 -52.96 -4.25
CA VAL A 25 -27.47 -52.49 -4.20
C VAL A 25 -28.16 -53.26 -3.08
N VAL A 26 -28.30 -52.64 -1.91
CA VAL A 26 -29.19 -53.11 -0.85
C VAL A 26 -30.50 -52.33 -0.94
N THR A 27 -31.55 -53.01 -1.37
CA THR A 27 -32.93 -52.55 -1.27
C THR A 27 -33.41 -52.64 0.17
N GLY A 28 -33.68 -51.50 0.81
CA GLY A 28 -34.31 -51.43 2.12
C GLY A 28 -35.22 -50.20 2.21
N ALA A 29 -36.53 -50.44 2.23
CA ALA A 29 -37.56 -49.44 2.41
C ALA A 29 -37.76 -49.12 3.92
N GLY A 30 -37.93 -47.85 4.27
CA GLY A 30 -38.57 -47.46 5.52
C GLY A 30 -38.02 -46.21 6.21
N GLY A 31 -38.69 -45.08 6.00
CA GLY A 31 -39.09 -44.14 7.06
C GLY A 31 -38.06 -43.26 7.78
N GLY A 32 -38.23 -41.94 7.63
CA GLY A 32 -38.07 -40.99 8.74
C GLY A 32 -36.86 -40.06 8.66
N GLY A 33 -37.14 -38.76 8.55
CA GLY A 33 -36.24 -37.67 8.92
C GLY A 33 -35.69 -36.89 7.73
N ASP A 34 -36.37 -35.79 7.36
CA ASP A 34 -35.69 -34.66 6.74
C ASP A 34 -34.68 -34.13 7.76
N VAL A 35 -33.44 -34.60 7.66
CA VAL A 35 -32.29 -33.94 8.28
C VAL A 35 -31.90 -32.86 7.28
N ASP A 36 -32.35 -31.64 7.55
CA ASP A 36 -31.82 -30.43 6.91
C ASP A 36 -30.35 -30.31 7.30
N ASN A 37 -29.50 -31.01 6.56
CA ASN A 37 -28.05 -30.91 6.68
C ASN A 37 -27.65 -29.69 5.85
N GLY A 38 -28.01 -28.52 6.36
CA GLY A 38 -27.58 -27.22 5.84
C GLY A 38 -26.06 -27.18 5.87
N SER A 39 -25.45 -27.62 4.78
CA SER A 39 -24.09 -27.24 4.44
C SER A 39 -24.17 -25.75 4.17
N GLU A 40 -23.92 -24.93 5.19
CA GLU A 40 -23.60 -23.52 5.01
C GLU A 40 -22.46 -23.47 4.02
N VAL A 41 -22.78 -23.07 2.79
CA VAL A 41 -21.75 -22.66 1.83
C VAL A 41 -20.99 -21.55 2.53
N PRO A 42 -19.66 -21.67 2.75
CA PRO A 42 -18.90 -20.61 3.38
C PRO A 42 -19.19 -19.32 2.64
N ARG A 43 -19.60 -18.28 3.38
CA ARG A 43 -19.83 -16.96 2.79
C ARG A 43 -18.53 -16.54 2.13
N GLN A 44 -18.56 -16.36 0.80
CA GLN A 44 -17.42 -15.84 0.07
C GLN A 44 -17.23 -14.38 0.51
N VAL A 45 -16.10 -14.12 1.17
CA VAL A 45 -15.66 -12.78 1.55
C VAL A 45 -15.35 -12.02 0.27
N ARG A 46 -15.91 -10.83 0.09
CA ARG A 46 -15.65 -10.01 -1.10
C ARG A 46 -14.49 -9.05 -0.83
N PRO A 47 -13.49 -8.96 -1.73
CA PRO A 47 -12.50 -7.90 -1.65
C PRO A 47 -13.13 -6.51 -1.71
N GLY A 48 -12.64 -5.59 -0.91
CA GLY A 48 -13.01 -4.18 -0.99
C GLY A 48 -14.43 -3.87 -0.51
N GLY A 49 -14.96 -2.75 -0.99
CA GLY A 49 -16.27 -2.21 -0.63
C GLY A 49 -17.19 -1.95 -1.81
N GLY A 50 -16.78 -2.31 -3.03
CA GLY A 50 -17.43 -1.94 -4.28
C GLY A 50 -16.75 -0.76 -4.98
N ASP A 51 -17.09 -0.59 -6.26
CA ASP A 51 -16.67 0.53 -7.12
C ASP A 51 -15.15 0.67 -7.32
N GLY A 52 -14.40 -0.43 -7.30
CA GLY A 52 -12.94 -0.38 -7.46
C GLY A 52 -12.22 0.12 -6.21
N GLY A 53 -12.85 -0.01 -5.04
CA GLY A 53 -12.35 0.51 -3.77
C GLY A 53 -11.04 -0.13 -3.30
N LEU A 54 -10.49 0.43 -2.22
CA LEU A 54 -9.33 -0.12 -1.55
C LEU A 54 -9.56 -1.58 -1.13
N VAL A 55 -8.57 -2.45 -1.29
CA VAL A 55 -8.55 -3.80 -0.69
C VAL A 55 -7.47 -3.88 0.38
N VAL A 56 -6.25 -3.46 0.09
CA VAL A 56 -5.13 -3.43 1.05
C VAL A 56 -4.36 -2.13 0.92
N SER A 57 -4.04 -1.48 2.04
CA SER A 57 -3.03 -0.42 2.15
C SER A 57 -2.03 -0.81 3.25
N VAL A 58 -0.74 -0.64 2.96
CA VAL A 58 0.35 -0.78 3.93
C VAL A 58 1.04 0.58 4.07
N GLU A 59 0.93 1.18 5.24
CA GLU A 59 1.50 2.47 5.57
C GLU A 59 2.60 2.31 6.61
N LEU A 60 3.67 3.08 6.44
CA LEU A 60 4.73 3.19 7.44
C LEU A 60 4.77 4.64 7.92
N GLY A 61 4.50 4.86 9.19
CA GLY A 61 4.40 6.19 9.79
C GLY A 61 5.05 6.29 11.16
N GLY A 62 5.03 7.50 11.72
CA GLY A 62 5.65 7.82 13.01
C GLY A 62 7.15 8.09 12.91
N GLY A 63 7.89 7.76 13.96
CA GLY A 63 9.29 8.15 14.10
C GLY A 63 9.46 9.64 14.39
N LEU A 64 10.67 10.16 14.14
CA LEU A 64 11.06 11.54 14.39
C LEU A 64 11.25 12.34 13.08
N LEU A 65 10.41 12.07 12.08
CA LEU A 65 10.48 12.78 10.80
C LEU A 65 10.02 14.25 10.95
N PRO A 66 10.68 15.21 10.29
CA PRO A 66 10.20 16.58 10.19
C PRO A 66 8.79 16.63 9.60
N PRO A 67 7.93 17.59 10.01
CA PRO A 67 6.54 17.68 9.56
C PRO A 67 6.37 17.64 8.04
N GLY A 68 7.23 18.38 7.31
CA GLY A 68 7.22 18.38 5.85
C GLY A 68 7.56 17.02 5.22
N GLN A 69 8.46 16.23 5.83
CA GLN A 69 8.77 14.87 5.35
C GLN A 69 7.65 13.89 5.71
N ALA A 70 7.13 13.96 6.94
CA ALA A 70 6.01 13.13 7.38
C ALA A 70 4.77 13.32 6.49
N PHE A 71 4.50 14.56 6.06
CA PHE A 71 3.38 14.88 5.16
C PHE A 71 3.47 14.21 3.78
N ARG A 72 4.70 13.98 3.28
CA ARG A 72 5.01 13.37 1.97
C ARG A 72 5.04 11.85 1.99
N LEU A 73 4.89 11.22 3.16
CA LEU A 73 4.82 9.76 3.24
C LEU A 73 3.64 9.24 2.42
N LEU A 74 3.95 8.30 1.55
CA LEU A 74 3.02 7.51 0.76
C LEU A 74 2.88 6.12 1.41
N PRO A 75 1.71 5.47 1.30
CA PRO A 75 1.62 4.03 1.55
C PRO A 75 2.72 3.29 0.76
N GLN A 76 3.36 2.31 1.39
CA GLN A 76 4.41 1.49 0.79
C GLN A 76 3.86 0.56 -0.29
N ALA A 77 2.61 0.11 -0.12
CA ALA A 77 1.91 -0.72 -1.08
C ALA A 77 0.39 -0.53 -0.94
N VAL A 78 -0.29 -0.44 -2.08
CA VAL A 78 -1.76 -0.34 -2.17
C VAL A 78 -2.26 -1.30 -3.24
N VAL A 79 -3.36 -1.99 -2.96
CA VAL A 79 -4.08 -2.86 -3.90
C VAL A 79 -5.56 -2.49 -3.88
N TYR A 80 -6.14 -2.32 -5.07
CA TYR A 80 -7.55 -2.01 -5.30
C TYR A 80 -8.33 -3.23 -5.79
N GLU A 81 -9.66 -3.15 -5.70
CA GLU A 81 -10.60 -4.23 -6.04
C GLU A 81 -10.54 -4.60 -7.53
N ASP A 82 -10.25 -3.63 -8.40
CA ASP A 82 -10.07 -3.85 -9.84
C ASP A 82 -8.69 -4.46 -10.19
N GLY A 83 -7.84 -4.69 -9.18
CA GLY A 83 -6.48 -5.18 -9.34
C GLY A 83 -5.44 -4.10 -9.61
N ALA A 84 -5.79 -2.81 -9.64
CA ALA A 84 -4.79 -1.75 -9.71
C ALA A 84 -3.90 -1.77 -8.46
N THR A 85 -2.61 -1.51 -8.63
CA THR A 85 -1.64 -1.47 -7.53
C THR A 85 -0.79 -0.21 -7.58
N LEU A 86 -0.51 0.38 -6.42
CA LEU A 86 0.33 1.58 -6.30
C LEU A 86 1.43 1.37 -5.25
N SER A 87 2.64 1.82 -5.53
CA SER A 87 3.75 1.88 -4.56
C SER A 87 4.68 3.06 -4.83
N PRO A 88 5.47 3.52 -3.85
CA PRO A 88 6.50 4.51 -4.10
C PRO A 88 7.48 4.01 -5.16
N ALA A 89 7.88 4.89 -6.08
CA ALA A 89 8.88 4.57 -7.08
C ALA A 89 10.30 4.72 -6.48
N ALA A 90 11.27 4.04 -7.10
CA ALA A 90 12.67 4.20 -6.73
C ALA A 90 13.11 5.66 -6.93
N THR A 91 13.63 6.28 -5.87
CA THR A 91 14.16 7.65 -5.90
C THR A 91 15.67 7.61 -5.76
N ILE A 92 16.39 8.35 -6.62
CA ILE A 92 17.84 8.51 -6.51
C ILE A 92 18.17 9.46 -5.35
N ALA A 93 19.20 9.14 -4.58
CA ALA A 93 19.66 9.97 -3.46
C ALA A 93 20.46 11.18 -3.97
N ILE A 94 19.75 12.19 -4.50
CA ILE A 94 20.30 13.48 -4.91
C ILE A 94 19.79 14.58 -3.97
N TYR A 95 20.59 15.64 -3.80
CA TYR A 95 20.16 16.82 -3.07
C TYR A 95 20.31 18.08 -3.95
N PRO A 96 19.27 18.92 -4.05
CA PRO A 96 17.91 18.71 -3.50
C PRO A 96 17.14 17.60 -4.25
N GLY A 97 16.26 16.91 -3.54
CA GLY A 97 15.36 15.91 -4.14
C GLY A 97 14.24 16.55 -4.97
N PRO A 98 13.51 15.77 -5.79
CA PRO A 98 12.36 16.25 -6.55
C PRO A 98 11.24 16.76 -5.62
N ALA A 99 10.48 17.76 -6.05
CA ALA A 99 9.37 18.32 -5.27
C ALA A 99 8.23 17.30 -5.06
N LEU A 100 8.01 16.42 -6.04
CA LEU A 100 6.97 15.40 -6.01
C LEU A 100 7.58 14.00 -5.81
N PRO A 101 7.21 13.25 -4.75
CA PRO A 101 7.54 11.84 -4.65
C PRO A 101 6.91 11.06 -5.80
N ALA A 102 7.72 10.26 -6.50
CA ALA A 102 7.25 9.44 -7.61
C ALA A 102 6.50 8.20 -7.11
N VAL A 103 5.45 7.81 -7.85
CA VAL A 103 4.62 6.63 -7.57
C VAL A 103 4.61 5.75 -8.82
N THR A 104 4.77 4.45 -8.62
CA THR A 104 4.63 3.43 -9.65
C THR A 104 3.21 2.86 -9.60
N GLU A 105 2.63 2.66 -10.78
CA GLU A 105 1.38 1.94 -10.98
C GLU A 105 1.64 0.58 -11.62
N GLY A 106 0.87 -0.41 -11.19
CA GLY A 106 0.87 -1.77 -11.70
C GLY A 106 -0.53 -2.37 -11.70
N ARG A 107 -0.63 -3.64 -12.10
CA ARG A 107 -1.89 -4.38 -12.07
C ARG A 107 -1.66 -5.86 -11.76
N VAL A 108 -2.55 -6.42 -10.95
CA VAL A 108 -2.65 -7.86 -10.67
C VAL A 108 -3.99 -8.41 -11.16
N ASP A 109 -4.05 -9.72 -11.36
CA ASP A 109 -5.29 -10.41 -11.69
C ASP A 109 -6.19 -10.54 -10.44
N GLU A 110 -7.49 -10.70 -10.66
CA GLU A 110 -8.51 -10.88 -9.59
C GLU A 110 -8.16 -12.04 -8.64
N GLU A 111 -7.59 -13.14 -9.16
CA GLU A 111 -7.17 -14.28 -8.35
C GLU A 111 -6.08 -13.89 -7.33
N VAL A 112 -5.19 -12.95 -7.67
CA VAL A 112 -4.17 -12.44 -6.75
C VAL A 112 -4.82 -11.59 -5.67
N VAL A 113 -5.81 -10.77 -6.01
CA VAL A 113 -6.57 -9.97 -5.03
C VAL A 113 -7.26 -10.89 -4.01
N ASP A 114 -7.92 -11.95 -4.48
CA ASP A 114 -8.53 -12.96 -3.61
C ASP A 114 -7.50 -13.67 -2.70
N GLN A 115 -6.32 -14.00 -3.24
CA GLN A 115 -5.23 -14.59 -2.47
C GLN A 115 -4.72 -13.64 -1.37
N LEU A 116 -4.64 -12.33 -1.64
CA LEU A 116 -4.26 -11.34 -0.62
C LEU A 116 -5.32 -11.25 0.48
N VAL A 117 -6.62 -11.27 0.15
CA VAL A 117 -7.69 -11.30 1.17
C VAL A 117 -7.62 -12.57 2.02
N ALA A 118 -7.39 -13.73 1.39
CA ALA A 118 -7.21 -14.99 2.10
C ALA A 118 -5.96 -14.98 3.01
N ALA A 119 -4.85 -14.40 2.55
CA ALA A 119 -3.65 -14.23 3.35
C ALA A 119 -3.87 -13.29 4.53
N ALA A 120 -4.61 -12.18 4.35
CA ALA A 120 -4.97 -11.27 5.42
C ALA A 120 -5.78 -11.97 6.52
N ALA A 121 -6.75 -12.79 6.12
CA ALA A 121 -7.51 -13.64 7.04
C ALA A 121 -6.60 -14.62 7.79
N GLY A 122 -5.69 -15.29 7.08
CA GLY A 122 -4.72 -16.23 7.67
C GLY A 122 -3.74 -15.59 8.66
N SER A 123 -3.39 -14.31 8.46
CA SER A 123 -2.57 -13.53 9.40
C SER A 123 -3.36 -13.02 10.61
N GLY A 124 -4.69 -13.14 10.58
CA GLY A 124 -5.59 -12.66 11.61
C GLY A 124 -5.78 -11.14 11.60
N LEU A 125 -5.64 -10.51 10.43
CA LEU A 125 -5.91 -9.08 10.22
C LEU A 125 -7.41 -8.78 10.15
N LEU A 126 -8.23 -9.80 9.89
CA LEU A 126 -9.69 -9.71 9.84
C LEU A 126 -10.36 -10.08 11.18
N ASP A 127 -9.57 -10.38 12.22
CA ASP A 127 -10.06 -10.80 13.54
C ASP A 127 -10.66 -9.63 14.37
N GLY A 128 -10.51 -8.38 13.89
CA GLY A 128 -10.91 -7.15 14.58
C GLY A 128 -9.73 -6.36 15.18
N THR A 129 -10.00 -5.16 15.71
CA THR A 129 -9.00 -4.12 16.03
C THR A 129 -8.35 -4.22 17.41
N GLU A 130 -8.65 -5.23 18.23
CA GLU A 130 -8.19 -5.32 19.63
C GLU A 130 -7.05 -6.32 19.86
N LYS A 131 -6.24 -6.60 18.83
CA LYS A 131 -5.09 -7.49 18.98
C LYS A 131 -3.91 -6.72 19.57
N ASP A 132 -3.48 -7.13 20.76
CA ASP A 132 -2.27 -6.60 21.37
C ASP A 132 -1.03 -7.22 20.71
N PHE A 133 -0.26 -6.39 20.00
CA PHE A 133 1.00 -6.78 19.39
C PHE A 133 2.21 -6.52 20.30
N GLY A 134 2.00 -5.99 21.50
CA GLY A 134 3.04 -5.56 22.42
C GLY A 134 3.75 -4.29 21.95
N GLN A 135 4.64 -3.77 22.80
CA GLN A 135 5.42 -2.57 22.51
C GLN A 135 6.89 -2.83 22.85
N PRO A 136 7.76 -3.06 21.84
CA PRO A 136 9.18 -3.23 22.08
C PRO A 136 9.80 -1.98 22.72
N THR A 137 10.88 -2.17 23.48
CA THR A 137 11.64 -1.08 24.13
C THR A 137 12.54 -0.31 23.16
N VAL A 138 12.01 0.10 22.02
CA VAL A 138 12.66 0.97 21.02
C VAL A 138 11.81 2.24 20.96
N MET A 139 12.42 3.43 20.98
CA MET A 139 11.67 4.70 21.10
C MET A 139 11.39 5.37 19.75
N ASP A 140 12.18 5.04 18.73
CA ASP A 140 12.19 5.66 17.41
C ASP A 140 11.78 4.69 16.30
N ALA A 141 11.20 3.54 16.67
CA ALA A 141 10.72 2.59 15.68
C ALA A 141 9.49 3.15 14.95
N ALA A 142 9.38 2.84 13.66
CA ALA A 142 8.20 3.19 12.90
C ALA A 142 7.00 2.31 13.30
N THR A 143 5.80 2.80 13.02
CA THR A 143 4.56 2.02 13.10
C THR A 143 4.16 1.60 11.69
N THR A 144 3.95 0.31 11.49
CA THR A 144 3.32 -0.19 10.26
C THR A 144 1.82 -0.29 10.48
N THR A 145 1.03 0.39 9.66
CA THR A 145 -0.43 0.32 9.66
C THR A 145 -0.89 -0.41 8.42
N VAL A 146 -1.62 -1.50 8.61
CA VAL A 146 -2.23 -2.28 7.53
C VAL A 146 -3.74 -2.07 7.59
N THR A 147 -4.29 -1.56 6.49
CA THR A 147 -5.74 -1.45 6.30
C THR A 147 -6.16 -2.52 5.29
N VAL A 148 -7.09 -3.38 5.68
CA VAL A 148 -7.72 -4.36 4.78
C VAL A 148 -9.21 -4.09 4.71
N VAL A 149 -9.77 -4.00 3.52
CA VAL A 149 -11.20 -3.80 3.31
C VAL A 149 -11.80 -5.04 2.69
N VAL A 150 -12.83 -5.58 3.33
CA VAL A 150 -13.60 -6.74 2.84
C VAL A 150 -15.07 -6.56 3.18
N ASP A 151 -15.96 -6.96 2.27
CA ASP A 151 -17.42 -6.78 2.41
C ASP A 151 -17.82 -5.33 2.79
N GLY A 152 -17.03 -4.33 2.36
CA GLY A 152 -17.23 -2.91 2.70
C GLY A 152 -16.82 -2.52 4.13
N GLN A 153 -16.24 -3.43 4.91
CA GLN A 153 -15.72 -3.18 6.25
C GLN A 153 -14.21 -2.98 6.21
N ALA A 154 -13.71 -1.93 6.86
CA ALA A 154 -12.29 -1.67 7.01
C ALA A 154 -11.75 -2.26 8.32
N TYR A 155 -10.68 -3.04 8.21
CA TYR A 155 -9.93 -3.62 9.32
C TYR A 155 -8.56 -2.95 9.37
N VAL A 156 -8.33 -2.15 10.40
CA VAL A 156 -7.10 -1.38 10.57
C VAL A 156 -6.27 -2.00 11.70
N THR A 157 -5.06 -2.43 11.37
CA THR A 157 -4.09 -3.00 12.31
C THR A 157 -2.82 -2.17 12.32
N SER A 158 -2.43 -1.64 13.48
CA SER A 158 -1.19 -0.88 13.65
C SER A 158 -0.21 -1.63 14.54
N VAL A 159 1.00 -1.87 14.04
CA VAL A 159 2.06 -2.60 14.75
C VAL A 159 3.30 -1.73 14.87
N TYR A 160 3.66 -1.38 16.10
CA TYR A 160 4.85 -0.60 16.41
C TYR A 160 6.11 -1.47 16.37
N GLY A 161 7.11 -1.07 15.58
CA GLY A 161 8.38 -1.80 15.45
C GLY A 161 8.29 -3.12 14.68
N LEU A 162 7.29 -3.25 13.78
CA LEU A 162 7.19 -4.39 12.87
C LEU A 162 8.48 -4.51 12.02
N GLY A 163 8.99 -5.73 11.84
CA GLY A 163 10.23 -5.95 11.10
C GLY A 163 11.51 -5.52 11.84
N GLY A 164 11.43 -5.24 13.14
CA GLY A 164 12.58 -5.04 14.02
C GLY A 164 13.56 -6.23 14.02
N PRO A 165 14.76 -6.07 14.60
CA PRO A 165 15.80 -7.08 14.53
C PRO A 165 15.29 -8.47 14.97
N THR A 166 15.75 -9.54 14.32
CA THR A 166 15.31 -10.93 14.50
C THR A 166 15.61 -11.53 15.88
N VAL A 167 16.08 -10.71 16.83
CA VAL A 167 16.30 -11.08 18.22
C VAL A 167 15.09 -10.64 19.03
N ALA A 168 14.63 -11.49 19.95
CA ALA A 168 13.50 -11.16 20.83
C ALA A 168 13.74 -9.81 21.52
N LEU A 169 12.95 -8.80 21.16
CA LEU A 169 13.03 -7.50 21.79
C LEU A 169 12.43 -7.61 23.21
N PRO A 170 13.06 -7.00 24.22
CA PRO A 170 12.41 -6.81 25.50
C PRO A 170 11.09 -6.06 25.30
N GLY A 171 10.06 -6.43 26.07
CA GLY A 171 8.76 -5.75 26.05
C GLY A 171 7.66 -6.45 25.25
N ILE A 172 7.93 -7.61 24.63
CA ILE A 172 6.92 -8.43 23.96
C ILE A 172 6.98 -9.91 24.39
N THR A 173 5.82 -10.56 24.41
CA THR A 173 5.66 -11.99 24.68
C THR A 173 5.90 -12.82 23.41
N ALA A 174 6.11 -14.13 23.56
CA ALA A 174 6.26 -15.04 22.41
C ALA A 174 5.00 -15.09 21.52
N ASP A 175 3.81 -14.94 22.10
CA ASP A 175 2.55 -14.94 21.34
C ASP A 175 2.40 -13.65 20.52
N GLN A 176 2.76 -12.51 21.12
CA GLN A 176 2.84 -11.22 20.42
C GLN A 176 3.86 -11.26 19.29
N GLN A 177 5.07 -11.81 19.52
CA GLN A 177 6.06 -11.99 18.46
C GLN A 177 5.52 -12.81 17.30
N ARG A 178 4.90 -13.98 17.57
CA ARG A 178 4.31 -14.80 16.49
C ARG A 178 3.18 -14.08 15.76
N ALA A 179 2.43 -13.19 16.42
CA ALA A 179 1.42 -12.37 15.77
C ALA A 179 2.06 -11.31 14.87
N GLN A 180 3.12 -10.63 15.33
CA GLN A 180 3.90 -9.71 14.51
C GLN A 180 4.50 -10.42 13.29
N ASP A 181 5.06 -11.62 13.46
CA ASP A 181 5.65 -12.40 12.35
C ASP A 181 4.64 -12.67 11.23
N ARG A 182 3.39 -13.02 11.58
CA ARG A 182 2.31 -13.23 10.60
C ARG A 182 1.90 -11.95 9.87
N VAL A 183 1.92 -10.81 10.55
CA VAL A 183 1.65 -9.51 9.93
C VAL A 183 2.82 -9.12 9.02
N SER A 184 4.07 -9.35 9.45
CA SER A 184 5.27 -9.11 8.65
C SER A 184 5.26 -9.93 7.37
N GLU A 185 4.95 -11.23 7.45
CA GLU A 185 4.86 -12.11 6.28
C GLU A 185 3.78 -11.64 5.29
N PHE A 186 2.65 -11.15 5.79
CA PHE A 186 1.61 -10.54 4.96
C PHE A 186 2.09 -9.25 4.29
N VAL A 187 2.72 -8.35 5.04
CA VAL A 187 3.29 -7.10 4.50
C VAL A 187 4.34 -7.40 3.42
N ASP A 188 5.20 -8.38 3.63
CA ASP A 188 6.20 -8.82 2.64
C ASP A 188 5.56 -9.44 1.40
N LEU A 189 4.45 -10.17 1.56
CA LEU A 189 3.66 -10.69 0.44
C LEU A 189 3.06 -9.54 -0.38
N VAL A 190 2.38 -8.59 0.26
CA VAL A 190 1.76 -7.43 -0.41
C VAL A 190 2.82 -6.60 -1.12
N SER A 191 3.93 -6.29 -0.43
CA SER A 191 5.01 -5.47 -0.99
C SER A 191 5.64 -6.11 -2.22
N ARG A 192 5.94 -7.41 -2.18
CA ARG A 192 6.45 -8.15 -3.36
C ARG A 192 5.43 -8.18 -4.49
N THR A 193 4.15 -8.42 -4.16
CA THR A 193 3.07 -8.47 -5.15
C THR A 193 2.98 -7.16 -5.93
N VAL A 194 3.00 -6.01 -5.24
CA VAL A 194 2.92 -4.70 -5.89
C VAL A 194 4.19 -4.36 -6.67
N VAL A 195 5.37 -4.72 -6.14
CA VAL A 195 6.65 -4.52 -6.86
C VAL A 195 6.71 -5.36 -8.15
N ASP A 196 6.31 -6.62 -8.08
CA ASP A 196 6.30 -7.55 -9.23
C ASP A 196 5.22 -7.18 -10.26
N ALA A 197 4.08 -6.65 -9.81
CA ALA A 197 3.02 -6.11 -10.65
C ALA A 197 3.40 -4.79 -11.35
N GLY A 198 4.48 -4.16 -10.90
CA GLY A 198 4.90 -2.83 -11.34
C GLY A 198 4.92 -2.68 -12.85
N GLY A 199 4.65 -1.47 -13.31
CA GLY A 199 4.60 -1.16 -14.75
C GLY A 199 5.07 0.24 -15.06
N GLY A 200 4.19 1.22 -14.86
CA GLY A 200 4.36 2.60 -15.30
C GLY A 200 4.44 3.60 -14.15
N GLN A 201 4.67 4.86 -14.49
CA GLN A 201 4.53 5.97 -13.55
C GLN A 201 3.04 6.29 -13.38
N TYR A 202 2.60 6.40 -12.13
CA TYR A 202 1.26 6.88 -11.80
C TYR A 202 1.16 8.39 -12.10
N VAL A 203 0.08 8.80 -12.76
CA VAL A 203 -0.25 10.21 -13.00
C VAL A 203 -1.33 10.63 -12.00
N PRO A 204 -1.01 11.48 -11.01
CA PRO A 204 -1.98 11.89 -10.01
C PRO A 204 -3.06 12.83 -10.57
N GLU A 205 -4.33 12.55 -10.26
CA GLU A 205 -5.44 13.47 -10.55
C GLU A 205 -5.65 14.51 -9.44
N ARG A 206 -5.01 14.30 -8.29
CA ARG A 206 -5.14 15.10 -7.07
C ARG A 206 -3.83 15.19 -6.33
N TYR A 207 -3.59 16.36 -5.75
CA TYR A 207 -2.46 16.64 -4.87
C TYR A 207 -2.97 17.22 -3.56
N ARG A 208 -2.17 17.00 -2.52
CA ARG A 208 -2.28 17.77 -1.29
C ARG A 208 -0.99 18.52 -1.06
N VAL A 209 -1.14 19.78 -0.68
CA VAL A 209 -0.05 20.74 -0.55
C VAL A 209 -0.01 21.23 0.89
N LEU A 210 1.16 21.18 1.51
CA LEU A 210 1.42 21.77 2.82
C LEU A 210 2.46 22.90 2.65
N PRO A 211 2.02 24.17 2.71
CA PRO A 211 2.92 25.31 2.70
C PRO A 211 3.69 25.39 4.02
N LEU A 212 5.00 25.64 3.91
CA LEU A 212 5.91 25.81 5.03
C LEU A 212 6.72 27.09 4.83
N ALA A 213 7.15 27.71 5.92
CA ALA A 213 8.14 28.79 5.83
C ALA A 213 9.41 28.29 5.11
N PRO A 214 10.01 29.08 4.20
CA PRO A 214 11.25 28.72 3.55
C PRO A 214 12.37 28.48 4.56
N ASP A 215 13.11 27.39 4.38
CA ASP A 215 14.24 27.05 5.25
C ASP A 215 15.33 28.14 5.15
N GLN A 216 15.66 28.73 6.30
CA GLN A 216 16.65 29.79 6.43
C GLN A 216 18.07 29.25 6.65
N GLU A 217 18.21 27.94 6.93
CA GLU A 217 19.46 27.27 7.26
C GLU A 217 20.00 26.39 6.12
N LEU A 218 19.50 26.60 4.89
CA LEU A 218 20.01 25.92 3.70
C LEU A 218 21.52 26.10 3.55
N ASP A 219 22.19 25.05 3.04
CA ASP A 219 23.61 25.13 2.68
C ASP A 219 23.82 26.30 1.71
N PRO A 220 24.71 27.27 2.01
CA PRO A 220 24.96 28.41 1.11
C PRO A 220 25.51 28.00 -0.27
N ALA A 221 25.98 26.76 -0.44
CA ALA A 221 26.34 26.20 -1.73
C ALA A 221 25.14 25.77 -2.58
N VAL A 222 23.93 25.72 -2.01
CA VAL A 222 22.68 25.30 -2.65
C VAL A 222 21.69 26.47 -2.62
N GLU A 223 21.60 27.16 -3.75
CA GLU A 223 20.65 28.26 -3.92
C GLU A 223 19.27 27.70 -4.31
N PRO A 224 18.19 27.99 -3.55
CA PRO A 224 16.86 27.54 -3.90
C PRO A 224 16.34 28.29 -5.13
N ASP A 225 15.69 27.55 -6.03
CA ASP A 225 14.95 28.16 -7.13
C ASP A 225 13.71 28.88 -6.59
N THR A 226 13.40 30.05 -7.14
CA THR A 226 12.22 30.84 -6.76
C THR A 226 11.32 31.00 -7.97
N ARG A 227 10.06 30.54 -7.83
CA ARG A 227 9.05 30.56 -8.89
C ARG A 227 7.80 31.26 -8.40
N ASP A 228 7.01 31.79 -9.32
CA ASP A 228 5.67 32.27 -8.99
C ASP A 228 4.72 31.06 -8.83
N TRP A 229 3.81 31.15 -7.87
CA TRP A 229 2.83 30.12 -7.57
C TRP A 229 1.86 29.98 -8.76
N PRO A 230 1.74 28.78 -9.38
CA PRO A 230 0.99 28.61 -10.62
C PRO A 230 -0.53 28.69 -10.44
N LEU A 231 -1.05 28.55 -9.21
CA LEU A 231 -2.50 28.49 -8.95
C LEU A 231 -2.99 29.70 -8.14
N PRO A 232 -3.12 30.90 -8.73
CA PRO A 232 -3.45 32.12 -7.98
C PRO A 232 -4.81 32.06 -7.27
N GLU A 233 -5.75 31.20 -7.71
CA GLU A 233 -7.04 31.00 -7.04
C GLU A 233 -6.97 30.08 -5.81
N VAL A 234 -5.84 29.39 -5.59
CA VAL A 234 -5.60 28.52 -4.45
C VAL A 234 -4.83 29.26 -3.37
N ASP A 235 -5.53 29.65 -2.31
CA ASP A 235 -4.94 30.30 -1.15
C ASP A 235 -4.01 29.33 -0.40
N LEU A 236 -2.73 29.72 -0.26
CA LEU A 236 -1.77 29.00 0.56
C LEU A 236 -1.71 29.61 1.97
N ARG A 237 -1.77 28.76 3.00
CA ARG A 237 -1.57 29.13 4.40
C ARG A 237 -0.53 28.22 5.04
N GLU A 238 0.43 28.82 5.75
CA GLU A 238 1.49 28.06 6.42
C GLU A 238 0.90 27.04 7.40
N GLY A 239 1.33 25.78 7.28
CA GLY A 239 0.90 24.69 8.16
C GLY A 239 -0.49 24.13 7.85
N GLU A 240 -1.22 24.67 6.86
CA GLU A 240 -2.54 24.18 6.47
C GLU A 240 -2.47 23.31 5.21
N CYS A 241 -3.02 22.08 5.31
CA CYS A 241 -3.17 21.22 4.14
C CYS A 241 -4.17 21.84 3.16
N THR A 242 -3.76 21.98 1.90
CA THR A 242 -4.56 22.54 0.82
C THR A 242 -4.75 21.48 -0.27
N PRO A 243 -6.01 21.10 -0.59
CA PRO A 243 -6.30 20.14 -1.64
C PRO A 243 -6.26 20.81 -3.02
N VAL A 244 -5.70 20.12 -4.01
CA VAL A 244 -5.65 20.56 -5.41
C VAL A 244 -6.14 19.41 -6.30
N SER A 245 -7.10 19.68 -7.18
CA SER A 245 -7.77 18.65 -7.99
C SER A 245 -8.24 19.18 -9.35
N GLY A 246 -8.65 18.28 -10.23
CA GLY A 246 -9.15 18.64 -11.57
C GLY A 246 -8.08 19.34 -12.40
N GLY A 247 -8.45 20.31 -13.23
CA GLY A 247 -7.50 21.00 -14.10
C GLY A 247 -6.37 21.73 -13.36
N GLN A 248 -6.56 22.10 -12.10
CA GLN A 248 -5.50 22.69 -11.26
C GLN A 248 -4.44 21.66 -10.87
N ALA A 249 -4.80 20.37 -10.79
CA ALA A 249 -3.83 19.31 -10.52
C ALA A 249 -2.89 19.12 -11.71
N ASP A 250 -3.40 19.18 -12.94
CA ASP A 250 -2.55 19.10 -14.14
C ASP A 250 -1.52 20.24 -14.17
N GLU A 251 -1.97 21.48 -13.95
CA GLU A 251 -1.11 22.67 -13.90
C GLU A 251 -0.07 22.61 -12.77
N LEU A 252 -0.47 22.16 -11.58
CA LEU A 252 0.48 21.95 -10.48
C LEU A 252 1.47 20.83 -10.78
N GLY A 253 1.01 19.73 -11.37
CA GLY A 253 1.83 18.60 -11.77
C GLY A 253 2.96 19.02 -12.71
N GLU A 254 2.63 19.74 -13.79
CA GLU A 254 3.60 20.29 -14.74
C GLU A 254 4.62 21.22 -14.06
N ALA A 255 4.15 22.10 -13.15
CA ALA A 255 5.02 23.01 -12.41
C ALA A 255 6.01 22.26 -11.48
N LEU A 256 5.59 21.11 -10.94
CA LEU A 256 6.38 20.28 -10.03
C LEU A 256 7.41 19.39 -10.72
N GLU A 257 7.23 19.04 -12.01
CA GLU A 257 8.13 18.13 -12.75
C GLU A 257 9.59 18.59 -12.74
N SER A 258 9.80 19.90 -12.79
CA SER A 258 11.13 20.51 -12.77
C SER A 258 11.47 21.20 -11.45
N ALA A 259 10.59 21.09 -10.45
CA ALA A 259 10.80 21.67 -9.12
C ALA A 259 11.51 20.68 -8.19
N SER A 260 12.20 21.23 -7.22
CA SER A 260 12.82 20.49 -6.12
C SER A 260 12.09 20.73 -4.80
N GLU A 261 12.37 19.90 -3.81
CA GLU A 261 11.79 20.02 -2.46
C GLU A 261 12.15 21.32 -1.72
N ILE A 262 13.14 22.08 -2.21
CA ILE A 262 13.53 23.38 -1.66
C ILE A 262 13.06 24.56 -2.53
N THR A 263 12.30 24.31 -3.60
CA THR A 263 11.77 25.38 -4.47
C THR A 263 10.87 26.30 -3.65
N GLN A 264 11.13 27.60 -3.77
CA GLN A 264 10.35 28.66 -3.14
C GLN A 264 9.28 29.17 -4.09
N TRP A 265 8.03 29.21 -3.63
CA TRP A 265 6.87 29.60 -4.40
C TRP A 265 6.33 30.93 -3.90
N ARG A 266 6.31 31.93 -4.77
CA ARG A 266 5.81 33.28 -4.47
C ARG A 266 4.36 33.42 -4.91
N THR A 267 3.49 33.74 -3.96
CA THR A 267 2.08 34.06 -4.21
C THR A 267 1.92 35.48 -4.77
N GLU A 268 0.76 35.80 -5.36
CA GLU A 268 0.47 37.15 -5.84
C GLU A 268 0.45 38.22 -4.73
N SER A 269 0.15 37.82 -3.48
CA SER A 269 0.23 38.69 -2.29
C SER A 269 1.68 39.03 -1.89
N GLY A 270 2.66 38.30 -2.43
CA GLY A 270 4.08 38.46 -2.12
C GLY A 270 4.61 37.51 -1.05
N ASP A 271 3.75 36.66 -0.46
CA ASP A 271 4.18 35.62 0.48
C ASP A 271 4.97 34.54 -0.25
N THR A 272 5.99 33.98 0.41
CA THR A 272 6.87 32.96 -0.16
C THR A 272 6.88 31.72 0.72
N PHE A 273 6.67 30.55 0.12
CA PHE A 273 6.62 29.26 0.82
C PHE A 273 7.55 28.23 0.17
N THR A 274 8.07 27.29 0.96
CA THR A 274 8.46 25.98 0.44
C THR A 274 7.26 25.05 0.56
N LEU A 275 7.04 24.18 -0.42
CA LEU A 275 5.88 23.30 -0.44
C LEU A 275 6.29 21.85 -0.18
N SER A 276 5.64 21.25 0.80
CA SER A 276 5.59 19.80 0.93
C SER A 276 4.37 19.29 0.15
N VAL A 277 4.62 18.57 -0.95
CA VAL A 277 3.56 18.09 -1.86
C VAL A 277 3.65 16.58 -2.01
N ARG A 278 2.49 15.93 -2.08
CA ARG A 278 2.40 14.54 -2.55
C ARG A 278 1.11 14.26 -3.32
N PRO A 279 1.11 13.22 -4.17
CA PRO A 279 -0.11 12.68 -4.78
C PRO A 279 -1.11 12.23 -3.71
N VAL A 280 -2.40 12.44 -3.99
CA VAL A 280 -3.49 11.80 -3.24
C VAL A 280 -3.95 10.56 -4.00
N LEU A 281 -3.92 9.40 -3.34
CA LEU A 281 -4.32 8.13 -3.94
C LEU A 281 -5.85 8.00 -3.95
N PRO A 282 -6.44 7.19 -4.85
CA PRO A 282 -7.90 7.07 -5.01
C PRO A 282 -8.71 6.89 -3.71
N HIS A 283 -8.21 6.13 -2.75
CA HIS A 283 -8.90 5.87 -1.47
C HIS A 283 -8.69 6.95 -0.40
N GLU A 284 -7.70 7.82 -0.59
CA GLU A 284 -7.34 8.83 0.41
C GLU A 284 -8.25 10.07 0.31
N PRO A 285 -8.60 10.67 1.46
CA PRO A 285 -9.20 12.00 1.48
C PRO A 285 -8.19 13.03 0.96
N ASP A 286 -8.70 14.15 0.41
CA ASP A 286 -7.83 15.19 -0.14
C ASP A 286 -6.89 15.77 0.92
N CYS A 287 -7.45 16.17 2.07
CA CYS A 287 -6.70 16.55 3.26
C CYS A 287 -7.27 15.82 4.48
N PRO A 288 -6.41 15.28 5.36
CA PRO A 288 -6.87 14.71 6.64
C PRO A 288 -7.45 15.82 7.53
N ALA A 289 -8.46 15.46 8.32
CA ALA A 289 -9.13 16.35 9.27
C ALA A 289 -8.30 16.63 10.53
#